data_AF-A0AAV2T4T9-F1
#
_entry.id   AF-A0AAV2T4T9-F1
#
_cell.length_a   1.000
_cell.length_b   1.000
_cell.length_c   1.000
_cell.angle_alpha   90.00
_cell.angle_beta   90.00
_cell.angle_gamma   90.00
#
_symmetry.space_group_name_H-M   'P 1'
#
loop_
_entity.id
_entity.type
_entity.pdbx_description
1 polymer ?
#
loop_
_entity_poly.entity_id
_entity_poly.type
_entity_poly.pdbx_seq_one_letter_code
_entity_poly.pdbx_strand_id
1 'polypeptide(L)'
;MFRLLNACDLLTVVYPLFQLKGELNPAYRHRLSWTTCGRFFKAFIPLRLGVNRILLVCLHYSAHFRLIYAAPDDGKYYVRPIYVISPGEEGKFQAPSDVACDKMAACRRIGFAMRLLQTLTAESLFAEGVQRHTFLCSDREYRLTPADSNEVSPTHVQCWLHYSNISREEWLNDAPVTVWRKLAKEIYNRYEDIFPTSKWVAFVACSRYNFPAETSTHNLTYEEMLQFSKAHFALGTGGLALLGTSTLHAWPEDLDGLQKALLDGRRIDKTDLMDDTAYRHTFWAAFATGLGSVWHELGHCFGLHHSSDGIMYRGCDDIHLCLGFTPPDFECPNGCKNGQKWNKNVVEIVPHMLHPPAPLPTILQFQQYRCLSATAEKHENVASSWGFCSSVWHQGSAFWGREQTVRLIRCPWIVVASRDADGLVAKKM
;
A
#
# COMPACT_ATOMS: atom_id res chain seq x y z
N MET A 1 -19.67 -18.89 -8.84
CA MET A 1 -20.39 -17.65 -9.17
C MET A 1 -19.65 -16.49 -8.54
N PHE A 2 -19.40 -15.44 -9.31
CA PHE A 2 -18.71 -14.24 -8.85
C PHE A 2 -19.70 -13.21 -8.30
N ARG A 3 -19.30 -12.55 -7.22
CA ARG A 3 -19.96 -11.34 -6.71
C ARG A 3 -18.88 -10.31 -6.39
N LEU A 4 -18.90 -9.18 -7.08
CA LEU A 4 -18.01 -8.07 -6.78
C LEU A 4 -18.60 -7.29 -5.60
N LEU A 5 -17.73 -6.87 -4.68
CA LEU A 5 -18.14 -6.13 -3.49
C LEU A 5 -17.82 -4.64 -3.58
N ASN A 6 -16.83 -4.26 -4.40
CA ASN A 6 -16.42 -2.88 -4.54
C ASN A 6 -16.38 -2.38 -6.01
N ALA A 7 -16.85 -3.17 -6.97
CA ALA A 7 -16.77 -2.84 -8.38
C ALA A 7 -18.01 -3.23 -9.17
N CYS A 8 -18.23 -2.54 -10.28
CA CYS A 8 -19.24 -2.81 -11.30
C CYS A 8 -18.70 -2.44 -12.69
N ASP A 9 -19.42 -2.83 -13.74
CA ASP A 9 -19.05 -2.49 -15.11
C ASP A 9 -19.01 -0.97 -15.29
N LEU A 10 -17.98 -0.49 -15.99
CA LEU A 10 -17.69 0.93 -16.23
C LEU A 10 -17.39 1.76 -14.97
N LEU A 11 -17.02 1.13 -13.85
CA LEU A 11 -16.50 1.88 -12.70
C LEU A 11 -15.28 2.71 -13.10
N THR A 12 -15.33 4.02 -12.83
CA THR A 12 -14.23 4.96 -13.09
C THR A 12 -13.40 5.23 -11.84
N VAL A 13 -12.07 5.20 -11.99
CA VAL A 13 -11.08 5.52 -10.95
C VAL A 13 -10.00 6.46 -11.51
N VAL A 14 -9.24 7.12 -10.61
CA VAL A 14 -8.16 8.09 -10.96
C VAL A 14 -6.77 7.59 -10.57
N TYR A 15 -6.64 6.30 -10.29
CA TYR A 15 -5.38 5.68 -9.90
C TYR A 15 -5.21 4.35 -10.67
N PRO A 16 -3.97 4.00 -11.07
CA PRO A 16 -3.74 2.94 -12.04
C PRO A 16 -3.57 1.54 -11.42
N LEU A 17 -3.64 1.39 -10.10
CA LEU A 17 -3.63 0.08 -9.44
C LEU A 17 -4.91 -0.10 -8.63
N PHE A 18 -5.81 -0.95 -9.10
CA PHE A 18 -7.12 -1.13 -8.46
C PHE A 18 -7.15 -2.38 -7.59
N GLN A 19 -7.58 -2.27 -6.33
CA GLN A 19 -7.82 -3.45 -5.50
C GLN A 19 -9.27 -3.92 -5.69
N LEU A 20 -9.45 -5.07 -6.33
CA LEU A 20 -10.75 -5.72 -6.51
C LEU A 20 -11.15 -6.55 -5.28
N LYS A 21 -12.27 -6.13 -4.71
CA LYS A 21 -13.13 -6.67 -3.65
C LYS A 21 -14.10 -7.76 -4.11
N GLY A 22 -14.06 -9.02 -3.67
CA GLY A 22 -15.14 -9.93 -4.08
C GLY A 22 -15.28 -11.29 -3.40
N GLU A 23 -16.31 -12.02 -3.83
CA GLU A 23 -16.64 -13.38 -3.43
C GLU A 23 -16.67 -14.35 -4.62
N LEU A 24 -16.28 -15.60 -4.37
CA LEU A 24 -16.33 -16.73 -5.28
C LEU A 24 -17.10 -17.91 -4.66
N ASN A 25 -18.19 -18.35 -5.30
CA ASN A 25 -18.76 -19.67 -5.00
C ASN A 25 -17.84 -20.79 -5.53
N PRO A 26 -17.57 -21.85 -4.73
CA PRO A 26 -16.40 -22.71 -4.88
C PRO A 26 -16.37 -23.50 -6.20
N ALA A 27 -15.27 -23.37 -6.94
CA ALA A 27 -14.58 -24.39 -7.75
C ALA A 27 -13.46 -23.73 -8.60
N TYR A 28 -12.24 -24.24 -8.49
CA TYR A 28 -11.01 -23.52 -8.84
C TYR A 28 -10.37 -23.92 -10.18
N ARG A 29 -9.92 -22.91 -10.94
CA ARG A 29 -8.64 -22.85 -11.70
C ARG A 29 -8.44 -21.40 -12.18
N HIS A 30 -7.23 -20.85 -12.03
CA HIS A 30 -6.93 -19.42 -12.20
C HIS A 30 -5.85 -19.15 -13.28
N ARG A 31 -5.91 -17.97 -13.91
CA ARG A 31 -4.83 -17.41 -14.74
C ARG A 31 -4.13 -16.19 -14.12
N LEU A 32 -4.49 -15.84 -12.86
CA LEU A 32 -3.75 -14.96 -11.94
C LEU A 32 -3.92 -15.53 -10.51
N SER A 33 -2.84 -15.92 -9.84
CA SER A 33 -2.87 -16.67 -8.58
C SER A 33 -2.93 -15.77 -7.34
N TRP A 34 -4.04 -15.07 -7.11
CA TRP A 34 -4.28 -14.44 -5.82
C TRP A 34 -4.84 -15.45 -4.82
N THR A 35 -4.29 -15.45 -3.61
CA THR A 35 -4.73 -16.34 -2.54
C THR A 35 -6.05 -15.85 -1.97
N THR A 36 -6.97 -16.79 -1.76
CA THR A 36 -8.31 -16.53 -1.24
C THR A 36 -8.38 -16.76 0.26
N CYS A 37 -9.34 -16.12 0.92
CA CYS A 37 -9.74 -16.41 2.29
C CYS A 37 -11.17 -16.99 2.28
N GLY A 38 -11.27 -18.32 2.32
CA GLY A 38 -12.54 -19.00 2.06
C GLY A 38 -13.08 -18.63 0.66
N ARG A 39 -14.25 -17.99 0.61
CA ARG A 39 -14.83 -17.47 -0.64
C ARG A 39 -14.35 -16.07 -1.02
N PHE A 40 -13.71 -15.33 -0.12
CA PHE A 40 -13.34 -13.95 -0.34
C PHE A 40 -12.00 -13.82 -1.06
N PHE A 41 -11.86 -12.78 -1.86
CA PHE A 41 -10.59 -12.40 -2.48
C PHE A 41 -10.39 -10.88 -2.42
N LYS A 42 -9.11 -10.50 -2.33
CA LYS A 42 -8.59 -9.15 -2.58
C LYS A 42 -7.52 -9.31 -3.65
N ALA A 43 -7.67 -8.64 -4.79
CA ALA A 43 -6.73 -8.77 -5.90
C ALA A 43 -6.36 -7.39 -6.44
N PHE A 44 -5.08 -7.14 -6.66
CA PHE A 44 -4.62 -5.89 -7.26
C PHE A 44 -4.53 -6.02 -8.77
N ILE A 45 -5.13 -5.08 -9.49
CA ILE A 45 -5.30 -5.08 -10.94
C ILE A 45 -4.64 -3.82 -11.50
N PRO A 46 -3.53 -3.93 -12.25
CA PRO A 46 -2.97 -2.80 -12.97
C PRO A 46 -3.90 -2.36 -14.10
N LEU A 47 -4.12 -1.05 -14.21
CA LEU A 47 -4.99 -0.40 -15.17
C LEU A 47 -4.17 0.52 -16.08
N ARG A 48 -4.44 0.45 -17.37
CA ARG A 48 -3.96 1.41 -18.37
C ARG A 48 -4.95 2.56 -18.49
N LEU A 49 -4.47 3.73 -18.91
CA LEU A 49 -5.33 4.88 -19.16
C LEU A 49 -6.48 4.50 -20.12
N GLY A 50 -7.71 4.87 -19.76
CA GLY A 50 -8.92 4.54 -20.50
C GLY A 50 -9.60 3.25 -20.03
N VAL A 51 -10.24 2.55 -20.96
CA VAL A 51 -11.09 1.39 -20.67
C VAL A 51 -10.27 0.10 -20.59
N ASN A 52 -10.29 -0.54 -19.43
CA ASN A 52 -9.65 -1.82 -19.15
C ASN A 52 -10.71 -2.92 -19.11
N ARG A 53 -10.53 -3.97 -19.94
CA ARG A 53 -11.43 -5.13 -19.95
C ARG A 53 -10.89 -6.19 -19.00
N ILE A 54 -11.65 -6.49 -17.96
CA ILE A 54 -11.28 -7.44 -16.93
C ILE A 54 -12.07 -8.73 -17.13
N LEU A 55 -11.35 -9.85 -17.11
CA LEU A 55 -11.91 -11.20 -17.21
C LEU A 55 -11.63 -11.96 -15.93
N LEU A 56 -12.70 -12.33 -15.22
CA LEU A 56 -12.67 -13.23 -14.09
C LEU A 56 -13.05 -14.64 -14.54
N VAL A 57 -12.21 -15.62 -14.25
CA VAL A 57 -12.44 -17.02 -14.62
C VAL A 57 -12.23 -17.91 -13.40
N CYS A 58 -13.18 -18.82 -13.20
CA CYS A 58 -13.04 -19.98 -12.34
C CYS A 58 -13.52 -21.22 -13.10
N LEU A 59 -13.56 -22.39 -12.44
CA LEU A 59 -13.86 -23.66 -13.13
C LEU A 59 -15.24 -23.67 -13.82
N HIS A 60 -16.23 -23.00 -13.22
CA HIS A 60 -17.63 -23.08 -13.66
C HIS A 60 -18.18 -21.77 -14.22
N TYR A 61 -17.44 -20.66 -14.11
CA TYR A 61 -17.94 -19.36 -14.48
C TYR A 61 -16.85 -18.50 -15.11
N SER A 62 -17.27 -17.69 -16.06
CA SER A 62 -16.49 -16.56 -16.56
C SER A 62 -17.33 -15.30 -16.52
N ALA A 63 -16.75 -14.20 -16.03
CA ALA A 63 -17.41 -12.91 -15.98
C ALA A 63 -16.50 -11.82 -16.55
N HIS A 64 -17.09 -10.93 -17.35
CA HIS A 64 -16.42 -9.78 -17.94
C HIS A 64 -17.03 -8.50 -17.40
N PHE A 65 -16.17 -7.54 -17.08
CA PHE A 65 -16.56 -6.18 -16.77
C PHE A 65 -15.43 -5.24 -17.17
N ARG A 66 -15.73 -3.94 -17.16
CA ARG A 66 -14.80 -2.89 -17.56
C ARG A 66 -14.51 -1.98 -16.38
N LEU A 67 -13.26 -1.57 -16.25
CA LEU A 67 -12.83 -0.50 -15.35
C LEU A 67 -12.27 0.64 -16.20
N ILE A 68 -12.62 1.88 -15.86
CA ILE A 68 -12.09 3.06 -16.53
C ILE A 68 -11.06 3.69 -15.60
N TYR A 69 -9.80 3.73 -16.03
CA TYR A 69 -8.84 4.62 -15.41
C TYR A 69 -8.88 5.94 -16.17
N ALA A 70 -9.44 6.97 -15.54
CA ALA A 70 -9.43 8.32 -16.07
C ALA A 70 -8.16 9.03 -15.60
N ALA A 71 -7.44 9.66 -16.53
CA ALA A 71 -6.40 10.59 -16.15
C ALA A 71 -7.04 11.70 -15.31
N PRO A 72 -6.44 12.08 -14.18
CA PRO A 72 -6.92 13.24 -13.45
C PRO A 72 -6.76 14.48 -14.33
N ASP A 73 -7.77 15.35 -14.35
CA ASP A 73 -7.69 16.65 -15.02
C ASP A 73 -6.49 17.42 -14.44
N ASP A 74 -5.54 17.74 -15.31
CA ASP A 74 -4.35 18.59 -15.14
C ASP A 74 -3.84 18.63 -13.69
N GLY A 75 -3.50 17.47 -13.12
CA GLY A 75 -3.16 17.31 -11.70
C GLY A 75 -2.10 18.32 -11.26
N LYS A 76 -2.49 19.35 -10.51
CA LYS A 76 -1.56 20.39 -10.02
C LYS A 76 -0.74 19.93 -8.82
N TYR A 77 -1.03 18.78 -8.23
CA TYR A 77 -0.50 18.38 -6.93
C TYR A 77 -0.13 16.90 -6.95
N TYR A 78 1.13 16.59 -6.62
CA TYR A 78 1.58 15.20 -6.53
C TYR A 78 2.41 14.92 -5.28
N VAL A 79 2.33 13.68 -4.84
CA VAL A 79 3.25 13.07 -3.88
C VAL A 79 4.44 12.49 -4.64
N ARG A 80 5.65 12.78 -4.16
CA ARG A 80 6.92 12.45 -4.81
C ARG A 80 7.83 11.70 -3.84
N PRO A 81 8.07 10.39 -4.05
CA PRO A 81 9.03 9.65 -3.26
C PRO A 81 10.46 9.97 -3.69
N ILE A 82 11.35 10.18 -2.73
CA ILE A 82 12.80 10.31 -2.94
C ILE A 82 13.56 9.36 -2.03
N TYR A 83 14.66 8.83 -2.55
CA TYR A 83 15.63 8.04 -1.81
C TYR A 83 16.90 8.88 -1.61
N VAL A 84 17.15 9.26 -0.36
CA VAL A 84 18.17 10.25 0.02
C VAL A 84 19.48 9.55 0.32
N ILE A 85 20.54 9.94 -0.40
CA ILE A 85 21.89 9.40 -0.27
C ILE A 85 22.83 10.52 0.15
N SER A 86 23.55 10.31 1.25
CA SER A 86 24.54 11.25 1.77
C SER A 86 25.81 11.30 0.88
N PRO A 87 26.61 12.37 0.96
CA PRO A 87 27.87 12.46 0.21
C PRO A 87 28.80 11.28 0.50
N GLY A 88 29.36 10.69 -0.55
CA GLY A 88 30.32 9.58 -0.44
C GLY A 88 29.71 8.19 -0.18
N GLU A 89 28.40 8.09 0.02
CA GLU A 89 27.73 6.80 0.27
C GLU A 89 27.25 6.14 -1.04
N GLU A 90 27.25 4.81 -1.08
CA GLU A 90 26.72 4.04 -2.22
C GLU A 90 25.18 4.02 -2.27
N GLY A 91 24.52 4.38 -1.17
CA GLY A 91 23.06 4.34 -1.04
C GLY A 91 22.51 2.93 -0.79
N LYS A 92 23.19 2.12 0.01
CA LYS A 92 22.68 0.83 0.46
C LYS A 92 21.87 0.97 1.74
N PHE A 93 20.70 0.33 1.81
CA PHE A 93 19.97 0.15 3.08
C PHE A 93 20.39 -1.16 3.78
N GLN A 94 20.08 -1.28 5.07
CA GLN A 94 20.40 -2.49 5.83
C GLN A 94 19.41 -3.62 5.51
N ALA A 95 19.92 -4.79 5.14
CA ALA A 95 19.12 -5.96 4.79
C ALA A 95 19.91 -7.26 5.05
N PRO A 96 19.23 -8.41 5.14
CA PRO A 96 19.86 -9.73 5.11
C PRO A 96 20.69 -9.96 3.84
N SER A 97 21.60 -10.93 3.89
CA SER A 97 22.50 -11.25 2.77
C SER A 97 21.80 -11.78 1.52
N ASP A 98 20.59 -12.35 1.65
CA ASP A 98 19.76 -12.85 0.55
C ASP A 98 18.86 -11.76 -0.08
N VAL A 99 18.90 -10.53 0.44
CA VAL A 99 18.00 -9.44 0.03
C VAL A 99 18.79 -8.34 -0.67
N ALA A 100 18.40 -8.03 -1.92
CA ALA A 100 18.96 -6.90 -2.66
C ALA A 100 18.74 -5.59 -1.89
N CYS A 101 19.83 -4.85 -1.65
CA CYS A 101 19.84 -3.68 -0.77
C CYS A 101 20.39 -2.40 -1.39
N ASP A 102 20.65 -2.41 -2.70
CA ASP A 102 21.14 -1.24 -3.43
C ASP A 102 20.07 -0.16 -3.63
N LYS A 103 20.52 1.03 -4.04
CA LYS A 103 19.66 2.20 -4.25
C LYS A 103 18.53 1.97 -5.27
N MET A 104 18.71 1.09 -6.26
CA MET A 104 17.67 0.80 -7.24
C MET A 104 16.63 -0.16 -6.65
N ALA A 105 17.05 -1.15 -5.87
CA ALA A 105 16.13 -1.99 -5.10
C ALA A 105 15.30 -1.13 -4.13
N ALA A 106 15.93 -0.16 -3.45
CA ALA A 106 15.22 0.78 -2.60
C ALA A 106 14.16 1.58 -3.37
N CYS A 107 14.53 2.19 -4.50
CA CYS A 107 13.60 2.95 -5.33
C CYS A 107 12.42 2.10 -5.86
N ARG A 108 12.65 0.85 -6.25
CA ARG A 108 11.57 -0.06 -6.69
C ARG A 108 10.57 -0.34 -5.56
N ARG A 109 11.07 -0.71 -4.38
CA ARG A 109 10.24 -0.98 -3.18
C ARG A 109 9.43 0.24 -2.76
N ILE A 110 10.07 1.40 -2.69
CA ILE A 110 9.41 2.66 -2.33
C ILE A 110 8.37 3.02 -3.39
N GLY A 111 8.73 2.93 -4.67
CA GLY A 111 7.84 3.23 -5.79
C GLY A 111 6.58 2.36 -5.81
N PHE A 112 6.73 1.06 -5.58
CA PHE A 112 5.64 0.11 -5.46
C PHE A 112 4.77 0.40 -4.21
N ALA A 113 5.41 0.64 -3.07
CA ALA A 113 4.73 1.00 -1.82
C ALA A 113 3.87 2.27 -1.95
N MET A 114 4.36 3.31 -2.62
CA MET A 114 3.58 4.52 -2.87
C MET A 114 2.34 4.25 -3.74
N ARG A 115 2.43 3.33 -4.71
CA ARG A 115 1.28 2.91 -5.52
C ARG A 115 0.27 2.11 -4.69
N LEU A 116 0.73 1.26 -3.78
CA LEU A 116 -0.13 0.58 -2.82
C LEU A 116 -0.87 1.59 -1.94
N LEU A 117 -0.16 2.55 -1.33
CA LEU A 117 -0.79 3.57 -0.48
C LEU A 117 -1.80 4.45 -1.22
N GLN A 118 -1.54 4.76 -2.50
CA GLN A 118 -2.52 5.43 -3.35
C GLN A 118 -3.81 4.60 -3.47
N THR A 119 -3.67 3.30 -3.72
CA THR A 119 -4.81 2.36 -3.77
C THR A 119 -5.53 2.28 -2.43
N LEU A 120 -4.78 2.10 -1.35
CA LEU A 120 -5.34 1.90 -0.01
C LEU A 120 -6.08 3.13 0.49
N THR A 121 -5.58 4.33 0.19
CA THR A 121 -6.27 5.60 0.51
C THR A 121 -7.63 5.67 -0.18
N ALA A 122 -7.70 5.33 -1.47
CA ALA A 122 -8.97 5.29 -2.20
C ALA A 122 -9.96 4.27 -1.62
N GLU A 123 -9.48 3.05 -1.37
CA GLU A 123 -10.33 1.95 -0.93
C GLU A 123 -10.73 2.04 0.54
N SER A 124 -9.90 2.63 1.40
CA SER A 124 -10.24 2.88 2.81
C SER A 124 -11.31 3.97 2.92
N LEU A 125 -11.18 5.06 2.17
CA LEU A 125 -12.19 6.13 2.14
C LEU A 125 -13.51 5.61 1.54
N PHE A 126 -13.43 4.75 0.51
CA PHE A 126 -14.60 4.05 0.00
C PHE A 126 -15.26 3.14 1.05
N ALA A 127 -14.46 2.41 1.83
CA ALA A 127 -14.95 1.57 2.92
C ALA A 127 -15.60 2.37 4.06
N GLU A 128 -15.20 3.63 4.25
CA GLU A 128 -15.82 4.55 5.23
C GLU A 128 -17.07 5.27 4.68
N GLY A 129 -17.51 4.94 3.47
CA GLY A 129 -18.78 5.40 2.91
C GLY A 129 -18.71 6.68 2.09
N VAL A 130 -17.51 7.14 1.72
CA VAL A 130 -17.32 8.25 0.77
C VAL A 130 -16.87 7.74 -0.60
N GLN A 131 -16.74 8.63 -1.59
CA GLN A 131 -16.19 8.23 -2.90
C GLN A 131 -14.70 7.90 -2.80
N ARG A 132 -14.17 7.23 -3.82
CA ARG A 132 -12.74 6.88 -3.94
C ARG A 132 -11.88 8.13 -4.15
N HIS A 133 -11.41 8.66 -3.03
CA HIS A 133 -10.54 9.81 -2.96
C HIS A 133 -9.11 9.33 -2.70
N THR A 134 -8.12 9.86 -3.42
CA THR A 134 -6.72 9.52 -3.16
C THR A 134 -5.77 10.62 -3.63
N PHE A 135 -4.52 10.56 -3.19
CA PHE A 135 -3.48 11.44 -3.71
C PHE A 135 -2.96 10.96 -5.06
N LEU A 136 -2.36 11.85 -5.83
CA LEU A 136 -1.69 11.52 -7.09
C LEU A 136 -0.19 11.40 -6.88
N CYS A 137 0.45 10.52 -7.65
CA CYS A 137 1.89 10.37 -7.68
C CYS A 137 2.44 10.86 -9.02
N SER A 138 3.62 11.48 -8.99
CA SER A 138 4.30 11.89 -10.23
C SER A 138 5.00 10.67 -10.82
N ASP A 139 4.57 10.25 -12.01
CA ASP A 139 5.21 9.16 -12.75
C ASP A 139 6.35 9.65 -13.66
N ARG A 140 6.61 10.96 -13.66
CA ARG A 140 7.69 11.58 -14.44
C ARG A 140 8.83 12.01 -13.53
N GLU A 141 10.05 11.77 -13.99
CA GLU A 141 11.25 12.32 -13.36
C GLU A 141 11.39 13.81 -13.67
N TYR A 142 11.86 14.56 -12.68
CA TYR A 142 12.15 15.97 -12.79
C TYR A 142 13.34 16.17 -13.73
N ARG A 143 13.06 16.47 -15.02
CA ARG A 143 13.97 16.83 -16.12
C ARG A 143 14.33 15.74 -17.15
N LEU A 144 13.58 14.64 -17.26
CA LEU A 144 13.69 13.79 -18.45
C LEU A 144 13.08 14.46 -19.69
N THR A 145 13.72 14.27 -20.85
CA THR A 145 13.20 14.70 -22.15
C THR A 145 11.91 13.94 -22.50
N PRO A 146 10.95 14.54 -23.23
CA PRO A 146 9.65 13.92 -23.57
C PRO A 146 9.72 12.59 -24.35
N ALA A 147 10.91 12.14 -24.73
CA ALA A 147 11.15 11.01 -25.62
C ALA A 147 11.35 9.67 -24.91
N ASP A 148 11.66 9.66 -23.61
CA ASP A 148 11.87 8.41 -22.86
C ASP A 148 10.55 7.93 -22.25
N SER A 149 9.91 7.01 -22.98
CA SER A 149 8.69 6.27 -22.63
C SER A 149 7.64 7.04 -21.80
N ASN A 150 6.66 7.66 -22.48
CA ASN A 150 5.45 8.22 -21.85
C ASN A 150 4.52 7.17 -21.18
N GLU A 151 4.94 5.91 -21.04
CA GLU A 151 4.11 4.85 -20.45
C GLU A 151 4.25 4.87 -18.93
N VAL A 152 3.23 5.45 -18.29
CA VAL A 152 3.07 5.43 -16.83
C VAL A 152 2.97 3.99 -16.35
N SER A 153 3.89 3.58 -15.46
CA SER A 153 3.83 2.26 -14.83
C SER A 153 2.60 2.17 -13.92
N PRO A 154 1.67 1.23 -14.15
CA PRO A 154 0.49 1.11 -13.32
C PRO A 154 0.79 0.60 -11.91
N THR A 155 1.90 -0.11 -11.74
CA THR A 155 2.30 -0.73 -10.48
C THR A 155 3.33 0.08 -9.72
N HIS A 156 4.07 0.97 -10.37
CA HIS A 156 5.17 1.71 -9.72
C HIS A 156 5.03 3.21 -9.88
N VAL A 157 5.48 3.92 -8.86
CA VAL A 157 5.79 5.35 -8.92
C VAL A 157 7.30 5.51 -9.07
N GLN A 158 7.75 6.47 -9.87
CA GLN A 158 9.18 6.77 -9.98
C GLN A 158 9.69 7.37 -8.66
N CYS A 159 10.56 6.65 -7.96
CA CYS A 159 11.28 7.15 -6.78
C CYS A 159 12.63 7.75 -7.20
N TRP A 160 12.89 9.02 -6.85
CA TRP A 160 14.08 9.71 -7.33
C TRP A 160 15.26 9.51 -6.39
N LEU A 161 16.44 9.28 -6.96
CA LEU A 161 17.68 9.36 -6.20
C LEU A 161 17.96 10.83 -5.89
N HIS A 162 18.00 11.17 -4.61
CA HIS A 162 18.36 12.50 -4.13
C HIS A 162 19.70 12.44 -3.41
N TYR A 163 20.74 12.90 -4.10
CA TYR A 163 22.06 13.09 -3.52
C TYR A 163 22.05 14.35 -2.67
N SER A 164 22.02 14.18 -1.35
CA SER A 164 21.93 15.28 -0.39
C SER A 164 23.30 15.87 -0.08
N ASN A 165 23.33 17.15 0.29
CA ASN A 165 24.50 17.81 0.85
C ASN A 165 24.68 17.55 2.36
N ILE A 166 23.70 16.94 3.03
CA ILE A 166 23.75 16.62 4.46
C ILE A 166 24.68 15.43 4.68
N SER A 167 25.69 15.61 5.55
CA SER A 167 26.69 14.57 5.81
C SER A 167 26.08 13.37 6.51
N ARG A 168 26.75 12.21 6.40
CA ARG A 168 26.34 10.99 7.12
C ARG A 168 26.36 11.22 8.63
N GLU A 169 27.35 11.93 9.15
CA GLU A 169 27.47 12.24 10.57
C GLU A 169 26.31 13.09 11.06
N GLU A 170 25.85 14.06 10.26
CA GLU A 170 24.66 14.87 10.59
C GLU A 170 23.41 13.98 10.63
N TRP A 171 23.20 13.11 9.65
CA TRP A 171 22.06 12.18 9.66
C TRP A 171 22.03 11.25 10.88
N LEU A 172 23.20 10.81 11.36
CA LEU A 172 23.30 9.84 12.45
C LEU A 172 23.23 10.49 13.84
N ASN A 173 23.62 11.76 13.98
CA ASN A 173 23.83 12.40 15.29
C ASN A 173 22.91 13.59 15.57
N ASP A 174 22.43 14.30 14.53
CA ASP A 174 21.55 15.45 14.74
C ASP A 174 20.13 15.02 15.14
N ALA A 175 19.42 15.92 15.83
CA ALA A 175 18.02 15.70 16.16
C ALA A 175 17.14 15.57 14.89
N PRO A 176 16.10 14.70 14.90
CA PRO A 176 15.23 14.48 13.73
C PRO A 176 14.66 15.75 13.09
N VAL A 177 14.21 16.71 13.91
CA VAL A 177 13.68 18.00 13.42
C VAL A 177 14.74 18.86 12.73
N THR A 178 16.00 18.73 13.12
CA THR A 178 17.11 19.48 12.54
C THR A 178 17.42 18.96 11.14
N VAL A 179 17.57 17.64 10.99
CA VAL A 179 17.82 17.03 9.67
C VAL A 179 16.62 17.18 8.74
N TRP A 180 15.39 17.09 9.26
CA TRP A 180 14.18 17.38 8.50
C TRP A 180 14.20 18.80 7.94
N ARG A 181 14.56 19.81 8.75
CA ARG A 181 14.61 21.20 8.30
C ARG A 181 15.69 21.43 7.25
N LYS A 182 16.87 20.82 7.43
CA LYS A 182 17.97 20.88 6.46
C LYS A 182 17.51 20.28 5.12
N LEU A 183 16.91 19.09 5.14
CA LEU A 183 16.44 18.41 3.94
C LEU A 183 15.28 19.18 3.27
N ALA A 184 14.32 19.70 4.03
CA ALA A 184 13.23 20.50 3.48
C ALA A 184 13.74 21.74 2.73
N LYS A 185 14.74 22.44 3.29
CA LYS A 185 15.41 23.57 2.63
C LYS A 185 16.18 23.14 1.38
N GLU A 186 16.86 22.01 1.44
CA GLU A 186 17.59 21.46 0.30
C GLU A 186 16.64 21.09 -0.86
N ILE A 187 15.54 20.40 -0.57
CA ILE A 187 14.49 20.06 -1.54
C ILE A 187 13.88 21.34 -2.14
N TYR A 188 13.56 22.33 -1.31
CA TYR A 188 13.05 23.62 -1.79
C TYR A 188 13.99 24.28 -2.80
N ASN A 189 15.27 24.37 -2.48
CA ASN A 189 16.26 24.98 -3.36
C ASN A 189 16.49 24.18 -4.65
N ARG A 190 16.45 22.84 -4.59
CA ARG A 190 16.76 21.99 -5.74
C ARG A 190 15.60 21.83 -6.71
N TYR A 191 14.37 21.87 -6.20
CA TYR A 191 13.14 21.58 -6.95
C TYR A 191 12.15 22.76 -6.90
N GLU A 192 12.67 23.99 -6.91
CA GLU A 192 11.92 25.23 -6.63
C GLU A 192 10.63 25.38 -7.45
N ASP A 193 10.68 25.07 -8.74
CA ASP A 193 9.58 25.19 -9.70
C ASP A 193 8.43 24.21 -9.43
N ILE A 194 8.73 23.00 -8.96
CA ILE A 194 7.71 21.98 -8.63
C ILE A 194 7.39 21.92 -7.14
N PHE A 195 8.16 22.58 -6.27
CA PHE A 195 8.00 22.51 -4.83
C PHE A 195 6.58 22.89 -4.35
N PRO A 196 5.92 23.96 -4.84
CA PRO A 196 4.56 24.32 -4.43
C PRO A 196 3.50 23.27 -4.78
N THR A 197 3.82 22.42 -5.76
CA THR A 197 2.97 21.36 -6.32
C THR A 197 3.39 19.96 -5.87
N SER A 198 4.27 19.88 -4.86
CA SER A 198 4.84 18.64 -4.34
C SER A 198 4.60 18.44 -2.85
N LYS A 199 4.18 17.23 -2.48
CA LYS A 199 4.48 16.65 -1.17
C LYS A 199 5.59 15.62 -1.36
N TRP A 200 6.53 15.58 -0.44
CA TRP A 200 7.73 14.76 -0.55
C TRP A 200 7.69 13.64 0.49
N VAL A 201 8.08 12.44 0.07
CA VAL A 201 8.25 11.28 0.94
C VAL A 201 9.70 10.83 0.82
N ALA A 202 10.51 11.16 1.81
CA ALA A 202 11.95 10.94 1.78
C ALA A 202 12.34 9.74 2.62
N PHE A 203 13.12 8.82 2.03
CA PHE A 203 13.71 7.68 2.73
C PHE A 203 15.22 7.85 2.80
N VAL A 204 15.80 7.80 4.00
CA VAL A 204 17.24 8.03 4.21
C VAL A 204 18.01 6.72 4.12
N ALA A 205 18.94 6.62 3.16
CA ALA A 205 19.70 5.38 2.91
C ALA A 205 20.56 4.91 4.10
N CYS A 206 21.06 5.85 4.91
CA CYS A 206 22.02 5.58 5.98
C CYS A 206 21.36 5.16 7.32
N SER A 207 20.08 4.80 7.34
CA SER A 207 19.48 4.19 8.54
C SER A 207 20.23 2.91 8.90
N ARG A 208 20.72 2.79 10.14
CA ARG A 208 21.47 1.63 10.61
C ARG A 208 21.03 1.23 12.01
N TYR A 209 20.88 -0.06 12.20
CA TYR A 209 20.71 -0.70 13.49
C TYR A 209 21.99 -1.45 13.83
N ASN A 210 22.58 -1.13 14.97
CA ASN A 210 23.81 -1.75 15.44
C ASN A 210 23.56 -2.34 16.83
N PHE A 211 23.26 -3.64 16.89
CA PHE A 211 23.10 -4.35 18.16
C PHE A 211 24.47 -4.49 18.87
N PRO A 212 24.63 -4.04 20.14
CA PRO A 212 25.90 -4.18 20.85
C PRO A 212 26.18 -5.64 21.19
N ALA A 213 27.40 -6.11 20.91
CA ALA A 213 27.81 -7.49 21.13
C ALA A 213 27.77 -7.92 22.61
N GLU A 214 27.88 -6.97 23.53
CA GLU A 214 27.87 -7.19 24.97
C GLU A 214 26.45 -7.33 25.55
N THR A 215 25.41 -7.13 24.74
CA THR A 215 24.02 -7.20 25.18
C THR A 215 23.58 -8.65 25.35
N SER A 216 23.30 -9.05 26.59
CA SER A 216 22.92 -10.44 26.93
C SER A 216 21.42 -10.75 26.73
N THR A 217 20.58 -9.73 26.55
CA THR A 217 19.13 -9.88 26.34
C THR A 217 18.74 -9.57 24.90
N HIS A 218 17.99 -10.47 24.28
CA HIS A 218 17.43 -10.32 22.94
C HIS A 218 15.96 -9.84 22.95
N ASN A 219 15.38 -9.62 24.14
CA ASN A 219 14.02 -9.10 24.31
C ASN A 219 14.08 -7.63 24.69
N LEU A 220 14.41 -6.80 23.70
CA LEU A 220 14.48 -5.35 23.85
C LEU A 220 13.08 -4.72 23.83
N THR A 221 12.87 -3.66 24.61
CA THR A 221 11.75 -2.74 24.40
C THR A 221 11.96 -1.91 23.12
N TYR A 222 10.90 -1.26 22.64
CA TYR A 222 11.02 -0.35 21.51
C TYR A 222 12.00 0.82 21.79
N GLU A 223 11.97 1.39 23.00
CA GLU A 223 12.91 2.45 23.38
C GLU A 223 14.38 1.97 23.37
N GLU A 224 14.63 0.72 23.79
CA GLU A 224 15.98 0.13 23.74
C GLU A 224 16.43 -0.10 22.28
N MET A 225 15.56 -0.62 21.41
CA MET A 225 15.86 -0.76 19.99
C MET A 225 16.15 0.59 19.31
N LEU A 226 15.46 1.65 19.71
CA LEU A 226 15.71 3.01 19.20
C LEU A 226 17.10 3.52 19.59
N GLN A 227 17.65 3.15 20.75
CA GLN A 227 19.00 3.56 21.14
C GLN A 227 20.09 2.95 20.23
N PHE A 228 19.83 1.77 19.68
CA PHE A 228 20.71 1.06 18.75
C PHE A 228 20.46 1.46 17.29
N SER A 229 19.42 2.24 17.04
CA SER A 229 19.02 2.70 15.72
C SER A 229 19.51 4.11 15.46
N LYS A 230 20.15 4.32 14.32
CA LYS A 230 20.62 5.62 13.84
C LYS A 230 19.94 5.96 12.53
N ALA A 231 19.68 7.25 12.33
CA ALA A 231 18.92 7.76 11.19
C ALA A 231 17.60 6.99 10.93
N HIS A 232 16.97 6.51 12.01
CA HIS A 232 15.62 5.94 11.98
C HIS A 232 14.63 7.08 12.26
N PHE A 233 13.82 7.43 11.27
CA PHE A 233 12.89 8.55 11.31
C PHE A 233 11.48 8.09 10.98
N ALA A 234 10.52 8.75 11.61
CA ALA A 234 9.11 8.79 11.23
C ALA A 234 8.62 10.20 11.61
N LEU A 235 8.75 11.13 10.67
CA LEU A 235 8.41 12.54 10.89
C LEU A 235 7.79 13.17 9.66
N GLY A 236 6.49 13.43 9.74
CA GLY A 236 5.69 14.10 8.74
C GLY A 236 5.18 15.43 9.24
N THR A 237 5.44 16.48 8.47
CA THR A 237 4.82 17.79 8.69
C THR A 237 4.94 18.64 7.44
N GLY A 238 4.10 19.67 7.30
CA GLY A 238 4.12 20.58 6.17
C GLY A 238 4.07 19.85 4.82
N GLY A 239 5.19 19.87 4.08
CA GLY A 239 5.32 19.26 2.75
C GLY A 239 6.20 18.02 2.67
N LEU A 240 6.73 17.51 3.80
CA LEU A 240 7.76 16.47 3.81
C LEU A 240 7.49 15.42 4.90
N ALA A 241 7.36 14.17 4.48
CA ALA A 241 7.49 12.99 5.34
C ALA A 241 8.93 12.47 5.24
N LEU A 242 9.62 12.37 6.38
CA LEU A 242 10.98 11.86 6.51
C LEU A 242 10.97 10.52 7.22
N LEU A 243 11.40 9.48 6.51
CA LEU A 243 11.40 8.10 6.96
C LEU A 243 12.80 7.49 6.97
N GLY A 244 13.03 6.57 7.90
CA GLY A 244 14.16 5.64 7.84
C GLY A 244 13.88 4.44 6.92
N THR A 245 14.89 3.60 6.70
CA THR A 245 14.80 2.41 5.84
C THR A 245 14.87 1.09 6.61
N SER A 246 14.60 1.10 7.93
CA SER A 246 14.76 -0.07 8.82
C SER A 246 13.96 -1.29 8.38
N THR A 247 12.77 -1.09 7.80
CA THR A 247 11.89 -2.18 7.37
C THR A 247 11.95 -2.46 5.86
N LEU A 248 12.72 -1.68 5.10
CA LEU A 248 12.69 -1.73 3.63
C LEU A 248 13.12 -3.10 3.09
N HIS A 249 13.92 -3.84 3.85
CA HIS A 249 14.33 -5.21 3.54
C HIS A 249 13.16 -6.20 3.37
N ALA A 250 12.01 -5.94 3.99
CA ALA A 250 10.82 -6.79 3.91
C ALA A 250 9.85 -6.37 2.79
N TRP A 251 10.06 -5.23 2.16
CA TRP A 251 9.09 -4.68 1.21
C TRP A 251 9.20 -5.38 -0.15
N PRO A 252 8.07 -5.71 -0.79
CA PRO A 252 8.08 -6.25 -2.14
C PRO A 252 8.55 -5.18 -3.14
N GLU A 253 9.28 -5.62 -4.16
CA GLU A 253 9.73 -4.74 -5.24
C GLU A 253 8.65 -4.50 -6.28
N ASP A 254 7.66 -5.39 -6.41
CA ASP A 254 6.62 -5.34 -7.42
C ASP A 254 5.36 -6.13 -7.01
N LEU A 255 4.41 -6.20 -7.94
CA LEU A 255 3.14 -6.89 -7.74
C LEU A 255 3.28 -8.41 -7.56
N ASP A 256 4.23 -9.03 -8.26
CA ASP A 256 4.46 -10.47 -8.19
C ASP A 256 5.07 -10.86 -6.83
N GLY A 257 5.91 -9.99 -6.27
CA GLY A 257 6.49 -10.13 -4.93
C GLY A 257 5.52 -9.86 -3.78
N LEU A 258 4.39 -9.17 -4.00
CA LEU A 258 3.50 -8.71 -2.93
C LEU A 258 2.97 -9.86 -2.06
N GLN A 259 2.50 -10.92 -2.70
CA GLN A 259 1.94 -12.07 -1.98
C GLN A 259 3.01 -12.79 -1.16
N LYS A 260 4.23 -12.91 -1.69
CA LYS A 260 5.36 -13.50 -0.97
C LYS A 260 5.70 -12.67 0.27
N ALA A 261 5.76 -11.33 0.14
CA ALA A 261 6.07 -10.44 1.26
C ALA A 261 5.00 -10.50 2.37
N LEU A 262 3.72 -10.50 1.98
CA LEU A 262 2.61 -10.58 2.94
C LEU A 262 2.49 -11.95 3.63
N LEU A 263 3.05 -13.01 3.04
CA LEU A 263 3.10 -14.37 3.62
C LEU A 263 4.46 -14.70 4.25
N ASP A 264 5.41 -13.77 4.30
CA ASP A 264 6.75 -14.01 4.84
C ASP A 264 6.73 -14.04 6.38
N GLY A 265 6.42 -15.22 6.91
CA GLY A 265 6.40 -15.52 8.35
C GLY A 265 7.76 -15.77 8.98
N ARG A 266 8.88 -15.59 8.25
CA ARG A 266 10.22 -15.68 8.85
C ARG A 266 10.34 -14.67 9.98
N ARG A 267 11.07 -15.04 11.04
CA ARG A 267 11.33 -14.14 12.17
C ARG A 267 12.48 -13.18 11.85
N ILE A 268 12.38 -11.95 12.34
CA ILE A 268 13.48 -10.98 12.28
C ILE A 268 14.55 -11.41 13.28
N ASP A 269 15.78 -11.54 12.81
CA ASP A 269 16.94 -11.65 13.69
C ASP A 269 17.25 -10.27 14.28
N LYS A 270 16.97 -10.12 15.57
CA LYS A 270 17.10 -8.85 16.31
C LYS A 270 18.56 -8.47 16.59
N THR A 271 19.50 -9.34 16.28
CA THR A 271 20.94 -9.05 16.38
C THR A 271 21.46 -8.36 15.12
N ASP A 272 20.86 -8.66 13.96
CA ASP A 272 21.29 -8.11 12.67
C ASP A 272 20.40 -6.95 12.18
N LEU A 273 19.12 -6.94 12.56
CA LEU A 273 18.11 -6.00 12.07
C LEU A 273 17.27 -5.41 13.20
N MET A 274 16.82 -4.18 13.00
CA MET A 274 15.82 -3.56 13.87
C MET A 274 14.48 -4.29 13.70
N ASP A 275 13.91 -4.73 14.81
CA ASP A 275 12.60 -5.38 14.86
C ASP A 275 11.46 -4.34 14.98
N ASP A 276 11.35 -3.51 13.94
CA ASP A 276 10.29 -2.51 13.80
C ASP A 276 9.01 -3.15 13.23
N THR A 277 8.39 -4.00 14.04
CA THR A 277 7.27 -4.87 13.64
C THR A 277 6.04 -4.72 14.52
N ALA A 278 6.00 -3.72 15.41
CA ALA A 278 4.98 -3.60 16.46
C ALA A 278 4.83 -4.91 17.28
N TYR A 279 5.96 -5.51 17.67
CA TYR A 279 6.05 -6.74 18.45
C TYR A 279 5.49 -8.02 17.78
N ARG A 280 5.41 -8.02 16.44
CA ARG A 280 4.98 -9.21 15.66
C ARG A 280 6.14 -10.03 15.12
N HIS A 281 7.36 -9.50 15.19
CA HIS A 281 8.64 -10.20 15.02
C HIS A 281 8.87 -10.88 13.67
N THR A 282 8.13 -10.51 12.63
CA THR A 282 8.12 -11.21 11.33
C THR A 282 8.31 -10.27 10.16
N PHE A 283 8.78 -10.79 9.02
CA PHE A 283 9.04 -9.98 7.82
C PHE A 283 7.75 -9.34 7.27
N TRP A 284 6.64 -10.08 7.17
CA TRP A 284 5.36 -9.48 6.76
C TRP A 284 4.94 -8.32 7.66
N ALA A 285 5.24 -8.41 8.96
CA ALA A 285 4.91 -7.37 9.92
C ALA A 285 5.84 -6.16 9.80
N ALA A 286 7.12 -6.34 9.47
CA ALA A 286 8.04 -5.25 9.15
C ALA A 286 7.54 -4.47 7.92
N PHE A 287 7.10 -5.20 6.87
CA PHE A 287 6.47 -4.57 5.71
C PHE A 287 5.22 -3.78 6.09
N ALA A 288 4.32 -4.37 6.89
CA ALA A 288 3.09 -3.72 7.33
C ALA A 288 3.36 -2.46 8.17
N THR A 289 4.18 -2.56 9.21
CA THR A 289 4.55 -1.43 10.08
C THR A 289 5.20 -0.31 9.27
N GLY A 290 6.18 -0.64 8.42
CA GLY A 290 6.85 0.35 7.58
C GLY A 290 5.91 1.08 6.63
N LEU A 291 5.07 0.33 5.90
CA LEU A 291 4.10 0.91 4.97
C LEU A 291 3.06 1.77 5.71
N GLY A 292 2.62 1.30 6.88
CA GLY A 292 1.71 2.03 7.77
C GLY A 292 2.29 3.35 8.27
N SER A 293 3.56 3.35 8.69
CA SER A 293 4.27 4.57 9.11
C SER A 293 4.30 5.61 7.99
N VAL A 294 4.62 5.21 6.75
CA VAL A 294 4.56 6.14 5.60
C VAL A 294 3.16 6.74 5.45
N TRP A 295 2.12 5.91 5.59
CA TRP A 295 0.74 6.36 5.45
C TRP A 295 0.36 7.40 6.52
N HIS A 296 0.80 7.18 7.75
CA HIS A 296 0.63 8.08 8.89
C HIS A 296 1.34 9.43 8.65
N GLU A 297 2.63 9.40 8.32
CA GLU A 297 3.41 10.63 8.09
C GLU A 297 2.91 11.43 6.88
N LEU A 298 2.42 10.73 5.85
CA LEU A 298 1.78 11.37 4.71
C LEU A 298 0.44 12.01 5.12
N GLY A 299 -0.30 11.41 6.05
CA GLY A 299 -1.47 12.02 6.69
C GLY A 299 -1.15 13.37 7.31
N HIS A 300 -0.04 13.49 8.05
CA HIS A 300 0.43 14.80 8.55
C HIS A 300 0.74 15.79 7.42
N CYS A 301 1.33 15.33 6.32
CA CYS A 301 1.59 16.17 5.14
C CYS A 301 0.29 16.68 4.48
N PHE A 302 -0.83 15.98 4.67
CA PHE A 302 -2.17 16.41 4.26
C PHE A 302 -2.92 17.24 5.31
N GLY A 303 -2.25 17.61 6.42
CA GLY A 303 -2.82 18.45 7.47
C GLY A 303 -3.63 17.68 8.52
N LEU A 304 -3.45 16.37 8.62
CA LEU A 304 -4.07 15.58 9.68
C LEU A 304 -3.25 15.70 10.98
N HIS A 305 -3.94 15.66 12.12
CA HIS A 305 -3.33 15.55 13.45
C HIS A 305 -3.53 14.14 13.98
N HIS A 306 -2.83 13.78 15.05
CA HIS A 306 -3.10 12.52 15.73
C HIS A 306 -4.57 12.42 16.16
N SER A 307 -5.13 11.22 16.06
CA SER A 307 -6.43 10.85 16.63
C SER A 307 -6.25 9.85 17.78
N SER A 308 -7.35 9.51 18.46
CA SER A 308 -7.37 8.49 19.52
C SER A 308 -7.28 7.05 18.99
N ASP A 309 -7.59 6.85 17.71
CA ASP A 309 -7.64 5.58 17.01
C ASP A 309 -7.33 5.78 15.53
N GLY A 310 -7.38 4.71 14.73
CA GLY A 310 -7.18 4.80 13.28
C GLY A 310 -5.71 4.92 12.85
N ILE A 311 -5.51 5.22 11.57
CA ILE A 311 -4.20 5.39 10.91
C ILE A 311 -3.40 6.52 11.55
N MET A 312 -4.06 7.62 11.96
CA MET A 312 -3.42 8.74 12.64
C MET A 312 -3.14 8.46 14.14
N TYR A 313 -3.27 7.20 14.57
CA TYR A 313 -2.75 6.65 15.81
C TYR A 313 -1.87 5.43 15.48
N ARG A 314 -1.95 4.33 16.24
CA ARG A 314 -1.27 3.05 16.00
C ARG A 314 -2.00 2.13 15.01
N GLY A 315 -3.16 2.53 14.48
CA GLY A 315 -3.92 1.69 13.57
C GLY A 315 -3.24 1.43 12.22
N CYS A 316 -2.21 2.21 11.88
CA CYS A 316 -1.37 1.98 10.72
C CYS A 316 -0.63 0.63 10.74
N ASP A 317 -0.41 0.03 11.92
CA ASP A 317 0.17 -1.31 12.05
C ASP A 317 -0.70 -2.40 11.37
N ASP A 318 -2.01 -2.19 11.29
CA ASP A 318 -2.99 -3.15 10.76
C ASP A 318 -3.13 -3.08 9.23
N ILE A 319 -2.32 -2.29 8.53
CA ILE A 319 -2.43 -2.08 7.08
C ILE A 319 -2.32 -3.37 6.24
N HIS A 320 -1.70 -4.43 6.78
CA HIS A 320 -1.68 -5.76 6.16
C HIS A 320 -3.10 -6.31 5.89
N LEU A 321 -4.07 -5.97 6.74
CA LEU A 321 -5.48 -6.31 6.55
C LEU A 321 -6.12 -5.48 5.44
N CYS A 322 -5.63 -4.28 5.14
CA CYS A 322 -6.04 -3.57 3.94
C CYS A 322 -5.53 -4.26 2.67
N LEU A 323 -4.27 -4.71 2.68
CA LEU A 323 -3.60 -5.32 1.53
C LEU A 323 -4.13 -6.72 1.21
N GLY A 324 -4.30 -7.56 2.23
CA GLY A 324 -4.67 -8.96 2.11
C GLY A 324 -5.58 -9.40 3.24
N PHE A 325 -5.42 -10.65 3.68
CA PHE A 325 -6.04 -11.16 4.89
C PHE A 325 -4.95 -11.50 5.90
N THR A 326 -5.31 -11.97 7.09
CA THR A 326 -4.30 -12.39 8.07
C THR A 326 -3.42 -13.50 7.50
N PRO A 327 -2.11 -13.52 7.78
CA PRO A 327 -1.29 -14.68 7.51
C PRO A 327 -1.84 -15.95 8.19
N PRO A 328 -1.55 -17.16 7.68
CA PRO A 328 -2.08 -18.42 8.23
C PRO A 328 -1.86 -18.60 9.74
N ASP A 329 -0.75 -18.08 10.27
CA ASP A 329 -0.34 -18.23 11.68
C ASP A 329 -0.72 -17.01 12.54
N PHE A 330 -1.48 -16.06 12.00
CA PHE A 330 -1.91 -14.87 12.73
C PHE A 330 -3.42 -14.95 13.04
N GLU A 331 -3.76 -14.79 14.31
CA GLU A 331 -5.15 -14.72 14.73
C GLU A 331 -5.78 -13.39 14.28
N CYS A 332 -6.95 -13.48 13.68
CA CYS A 332 -7.71 -12.30 13.30
C CYS A 332 -8.12 -11.52 14.58
N PRO A 333 -7.80 -10.21 14.67
CA PRO A 333 -8.15 -9.40 15.84
C PRO A 333 -9.65 -9.36 16.15
N ASN A 334 -10.51 -9.58 15.14
CA ASN A 334 -11.95 -9.72 15.31
C ASN A 334 -12.38 -11.11 15.85
N GLY A 335 -11.45 -11.94 16.34
CA GLY A 335 -11.71 -13.26 16.89
C GLY A 335 -12.08 -14.32 15.85
N CYS A 336 -11.74 -14.11 14.57
CA CYS A 336 -11.93 -15.15 13.55
C CYS A 336 -10.90 -16.27 13.80
N LYS A 337 -11.38 -17.47 14.15
CA LYS A 337 -10.50 -18.58 14.51
C LYS A 337 -10.00 -19.32 13.27
N ASN A 338 -8.67 -19.42 13.13
CA ASN A 338 -8.05 -20.32 12.14
C ASN A 338 -8.46 -21.78 12.45
N GLY A 339 -8.82 -22.54 11.41
CA GLY A 339 -9.30 -23.92 11.56
C GLY A 339 -10.81 -24.09 11.84
N GLN A 340 -11.59 -23.01 11.94
CA GLN A 340 -13.05 -23.15 11.83
C GLN A 340 -13.39 -23.75 10.46
N LYS A 341 -14.07 -24.91 10.44
CA LYS A 341 -14.64 -25.44 9.20
C LYS A 341 -15.54 -24.36 8.59
N TRP A 342 -15.26 -24.01 7.34
CA TRP A 342 -16.06 -23.06 6.59
C TRP A 342 -17.54 -23.45 6.66
N ASN A 343 -18.33 -22.65 7.37
CA ASN A 343 -19.79 -22.80 7.40
C ASN A 343 -20.38 -21.90 6.31
N LYS A 344 -21.30 -22.43 5.49
CA LYS A 344 -22.04 -21.64 4.50
C LYS A 344 -22.80 -20.45 5.10
N ASN A 345 -22.98 -20.43 6.42
CA ASN A 345 -23.68 -19.40 7.17
C ASN A 345 -22.75 -18.30 7.76
N VAL A 346 -21.45 -18.26 7.41
CA VAL A 346 -20.60 -17.13 7.81
C VAL A 346 -21.06 -15.88 7.07
N VAL A 347 -21.78 -15.03 7.80
CA VAL A 347 -22.23 -13.72 7.34
C VAL A 347 -21.03 -12.79 7.28
N GLU A 348 -20.94 -12.00 6.22
CA GLU A 348 -19.93 -10.95 6.11
C GLU A 348 -20.16 -9.90 7.21
N ILE A 349 -19.18 -9.71 8.10
CA ILE A 349 -19.27 -8.72 9.18
C ILE A 349 -18.55 -7.45 8.77
N VAL A 350 -19.27 -6.36 8.57
CA VAL A 350 -18.66 -5.04 8.37
C VAL A 350 -18.31 -4.44 9.73
N PRO A 351 -17.04 -4.08 9.99
CA PRO A 351 -16.67 -3.36 11.21
C PRO A 351 -17.50 -2.08 11.38
N HIS A 352 -17.89 -1.74 12.61
CA HIS A 352 -18.76 -0.60 12.91
C HIS A 352 -18.22 0.76 12.42
N MET A 353 -16.90 0.92 12.30
CA MET A 353 -16.25 2.12 11.77
C MET A 353 -16.38 2.26 10.24
N LEU A 354 -16.83 1.21 9.55
CA LEU A 354 -16.91 1.14 8.09
C LEU A 354 -18.36 1.08 7.62
N HIS A 355 -18.60 1.77 6.51
CA HIS A 355 -19.90 1.87 5.86
C HIS A 355 -19.74 1.72 4.33
N PRO A 356 -19.14 0.62 3.83
CA PRO A 356 -18.96 0.42 2.41
C PRO A 356 -20.33 0.40 1.71
N PRO A 357 -20.47 1.03 0.53
CA PRO A 357 -21.71 0.96 -0.24
C PRO A 357 -22.14 -0.47 -0.53
N ALA A 358 -23.44 -0.73 -0.52
CA ALA A 358 -23.96 -2.04 -0.85
C ALA A 358 -23.57 -2.42 -2.29
N PRO A 359 -23.12 -3.67 -2.54
CA PRO A 359 -22.78 -4.10 -3.88
C PRO A 359 -24.01 -4.07 -4.79
N LEU A 360 -23.83 -3.62 -6.04
CA LEU A 360 -24.90 -3.66 -7.03
C LEU A 360 -25.34 -5.11 -7.32
N PRO A 361 -26.59 -5.35 -7.76
CA PRO A 361 -27.01 -6.66 -8.24
C PRO A 361 -26.06 -7.23 -9.30
N THR A 362 -25.79 -8.54 -9.27
CA THR A 362 -24.84 -9.22 -10.18
C THR A 362 -25.06 -8.88 -11.66
N ILE A 363 -26.31 -8.70 -12.08
CA ILE A 363 -26.65 -8.34 -13.47
C ILE A 363 -26.12 -6.96 -13.90
N LEU A 364 -25.90 -6.05 -12.94
CA LEU A 364 -25.31 -4.73 -13.17
C LEU A 364 -23.80 -4.70 -12.95
N GLN A 365 -23.23 -5.74 -12.33
CA GLN A 365 -21.80 -5.81 -12.05
C GLN A 365 -20.98 -6.19 -13.28
N PHE A 366 -21.58 -6.92 -14.21
CA PHE A 366 -20.86 -7.55 -15.32
C PHE A 366 -21.48 -7.19 -16.66
N GLN A 367 -20.64 -6.86 -17.64
CA GLN A 367 -21.05 -6.74 -19.04
C GLN A 367 -21.51 -8.11 -19.58
N GLN A 368 -20.81 -9.18 -19.19
CA GLN A 368 -21.13 -10.53 -19.61
C GLN A 368 -20.84 -11.51 -18.49
N TYR A 369 -21.76 -12.45 -18.29
CA TYR A 369 -21.65 -13.48 -17.27
C TYR A 369 -22.05 -14.83 -17.89
N ARG A 370 -21.14 -15.81 -17.87
CA ARG A 370 -21.36 -17.13 -18.48
C ARG A 370 -21.10 -18.26 -17.50
N CYS A 371 -21.95 -19.28 -17.56
CA CYS A 371 -21.70 -20.58 -16.95
C CYS A 371 -20.86 -21.42 -17.94
N LEU A 372 -19.78 -22.01 -17.47
CA LEU A 372 -18.93 -22.92 -18.23
C LEU A 372 -19.42 -24.35 -17.93
N SER A 373 -19.83 -25.10 -18.95
CA SER A 373 -20.26 -26.50 -18.80
C SER A 373 -19.12 -27.34 -18.20
N ALA A 374 -19.39 -28.05 -17.10
CA ALA A 374 -18.37 -28.76 -16.33
C ALA A 374 -17.91 -30.06 -17.02
N THR A 375 -16.61 -30.24 -17.21
CA THR A 375 -15.95 -31.54 -17.06
C THR A 375 -15.19 -31.51 -15.74
N ALA A 376 -15.69 -32.23 -14.76
CA ALA A 376 -15.17 -32.25 -13.40
C ALA A 376 -13.98 -33.21 -13.30
N GLU A 377 -12.75 -32.70 -13.41
CA GLU A 377 -11.58 -33.36 -12.84
C GLU A 377 -11.29 -32.72 -11.48
N LYS A 378 -11.45 -33.51 -10.41
CA LYS A 378 -11.03 -33.13 -9.06
C LYS A 378 -9.51 -33.09 -9.04
N HIS A 379 -8.93 -31.90 -9.01
CA HIS A 379 -7.53 -31.72 -8.63
C HIS A 379 -7.44 -31.03 -7.28
N GLU A 380 -6.90 -31.74 -6.30
CA GLU A 380 -6.46 -31.16 -5.03
C GLU A 380 -5.17 -30.39 -5.29
N ASN A 381 -5.27 -29.08 -5.51
CA ASN A 381 -4.12 -28.19 -5.39
C ASN A 381 -4.23 -27.44 -4.07
N VAL A 382 -3.29 -27.73 -3.18
CA VAL A 382 -3.07 -27.01 -1.93
C VAL A 382 -2.46 -25.64 -2.27
N ALA A 383 -3.30 -24.68 -2.67
CA ALA A 383 -2.89 -23.28 -2.68
C ALA A 383 -2.76 -22.81 -1.23
N SER A 384 -1.67 -22.12 -0.89
CA SER A 384 -1.46 -21.51 0.41
C SER A 384 -2.53 -20.45 0.68
N SER A 385 -3.60 -20.78 1.41
CA SER A 385 -4.64 -19.81 1.73
C SER A 385 -4.16 -18.80 2.78
N TRP A 386 -4.69 -17.58 2.74
CA TRP A 386 -4.58 -16.70 3.90
C TRP A 386 -5.25 -17.33 5.14
N GLY A 387 -4.89 -16.84 6.32
CA GLY A 387 -5.66 -17.00 7.55
C GLY A 387 -7.12 -16.59 7.37
N PHE A 388 -7.99 -17.17 8.19
CA PHE A 388 -9.44 -17.04 8.05
C PHE A 388 -9.94 -15.68 8.55
N CYS A 389 -10.78 -15.03 7.74
CA CYS A 389 -11.45 -13.77 8.05
C CYS A 389 -12.90 -13.82 7.55
N SER A 390 -13.83 -13.36 8.38
CA SER A 390 -15.26 -13.31 8.07
C SER A 390 -15.66 -12.10 7.22
N SER A 391 -14.73 -11.23 6.82
CA SER A 391 -15.05 -9.97 6.15
C SER A 391 -13.99 -9.55 5.14
N VAL A 392 -14.42 -9.16 3.93
CA VAL A 392 -13.49 -8.56 2.95
C VAL A 392 -13.12 -7.12 3.31
N TRP A 393 -13.92 -6.47 4.16
CA TRP A 393 -13.72 -5.09 4.60
C TRP A 393 -12.91 -5.00 5.89
N HIS A 394 -12.51 -6.12 6.48
CA HIS A 394 -11.68 -6.05 7.67
C HIS A 394 -10.33 -5.40 7.35
N GLN A 395 -10.06 -4.32 8.09
CA GLN A 395 -8.80 -3.56 8.03
C GLN A 395 -8.23 -3.31 9.43
N GLY A 396 -8.66 -4.07 10.44
CA GLY A 396 -8.28 -3.82 11.84
C GLY A 396 -8.57 -2.38 12.24
N SER A 397 -7.56 -1.72 12.80
CA SER A 397 -7.58 -0.30 13.14
C SER A 397 -7.08 0.62 12.01
N ALA A 398 -6.81 0.10 10.81
CA ALA A 398 -6.32 0.88 9.67
C ALA A 398 -7.48 1.61 8.93
N PHE A 399 -8.19 2.46 9.65
CA PHE A 399 -9.21 3.39 9.14
C PHE A 399 -8.82 4.85 9.43
N TRP A 400 -9.39 5.81 8.72
CA TRP A 400 -9.18 7.23 8.96
C TRP A 400 -10.08 7.77 10.06
N GLY A 401 -11.33 7.34 10.06
CA GLY A 401 -12.35 7.83 10.98
C GLY A 401 -12.96 9.13 10.48
N ARG A 402 -14.17 9.43 10.97
CA ARG A 402 -15.02 10.50 10.43
C ARG A 402 -14.34 11.86 10.32
N GLU A 403 -13.62 12.28 11.37
CA GLU A 403 -12.97 13.60 11.39
C GLU A 403 -11.86 13.72 10.34
N GLN A 404 -10.98 12.72 10.28
CA GLN A 404 -9.86 12.70 9.33
C GLN A 404 -10.37 12.54 7.89
N THR A 405 -11.38 11.70 7.68
CA THR A 405 -12.05 11.53 6.38
C THR A 405 -12.61 12.86 5.86
N VAL A 406 -13.28 13.65 6.70
CA VAL A 406 -13.80 14.98 6.32
C VAL A 406 -12.68 15.95 5.92
N ARG A 407 -11.52 15.89 6.61
CA ARG A 407 -10.35 16.71 6.28
C ARG A 407 -9.73 16.28 4.96
N LEU A 408 -9.56 14.97 4.75
CA LEU A 408 -8.98 14.40 3.54
C LEU A 408 -9.80 14.74 2.29
N ILE A 409 -11.12 14.56 2.30
CA ILE A 409 -11.95 14.87 1.11
C ILE A 409 -12.00 16.36 0.76
N ARG A 410 -11.61 17.24 1.69
CA ARG A 410 -11.48 18.69 1.47
C ARG A 410 -10.04 19.10 1.14
N CYS A 411 -9.09 18.18 1.24
CA CYS A 411 -7.68 18.45 0.98
C CYS A 411 -7.45 18.54 -0.52
N PRO A 412 -6.83 19.63 -1.04
CA PRO A 412 -6.60 19.79 -2.48
C PRO A 412 -5.64 18.76 -3.07
N TRP A 413 -4.91 18.02 -2.23
CA TRP A 413 -4.01 16.93 -2.61
C TRP A 413 -4.72 15.60 -2.82
N ILE A 414 -5.99 15.51 -2.43
CA ILE A 414 -6.80 14.30 -2.45
C ILE A 414 -7.92 14.49 -3.47
N VAL A 415 -7.87 13.71 -4.54
CA VAL A 415 -8.73 13.84 -5.71
C VAL A 415 -9.64 12.63 -5.88
N VAL A 416 -10.73 12.82 -6.61
CA VAL A 416 -11.71 11.79 -6.97
C VAL A 416 -11.95 11.82 -8.48
N ALA A 417 -12.43 10.71 -9.05
CA ALA A 417 -12.89 10.69 -10.43
C ALA A 417 -13.98 11.75 -10.67
N SER A 418 -13.75 12.67 -11.60
CA SER A 418 -14.76 13.62 -12.05
C SER A 418 -15.94 12.87 -12.67
N ARG A 419 -17.17 13.30 -12.36
CA ARG A 419 -18.40 12.76 -12.97
C ARG A 419 -18.50 13.07 -14.47
N ASP A 420 -17.79 14.08 -14.97
CA ASP A 420 -17.85 14.48 -16.38
C ASP A 420 -17.13 13.49 -17.33
N ALA A 421 -16.39 12.51 -16.78
CA ALA A 421 -15.84 11.39 -17.54
C ALA A 421 -16.94 10.50 -18.17
N ASP A 422 -18.18 10.54 -17.66
CA ASP A 422 -19.33 9.87 -18.26
C ASP A 422 -19.68 10.45 -19.65
N GLY A 423 -19.32 11.73 -19.92
CA GLY A 423 -19.52 12.40 -21.21
C GLY A 423 -18.57 11.93 -22.32
N LEU A 424 -17.47 11.25 -22.00
CA LEU A 424 -16.56 10.66 -22.99
C LEU A 424 -17.10 9.37 -23.61
N VAL A 425 -18.07 8.70 -22.96
CA VAL A 425 -18.76 7.53 -23.52
C VAL A 425 -19.76 7.95 -24.60
N ALA A 426 -20.30 9.18 -24.53
CA ALA A 426 -21.29 9.69 -25.49
C ALA A 426 -20.68 10.26 -26.78
N LYS A 427 -19.37 10.52 -26.85
CA LYS A 427 -18.71 11.15 -28.01
C LYS A 427 -17.95 10.18 -28.95
N LYS A 428 -17.96 8.88 -28.66
CA LYS A 428 -17.34 7.85 -29.52
C LYS A 428 -18.18 6.57 -29.64
N MET A 429 -19.51 6.70 -29.67
CA MET A 429 -20.38 5.69 -30.28
C MET A 429 -20.74 6.11 -31.70
#